data_AF-A0A5B8Z0A2-F1
#
_entry.id   AF-A0A5B8Z0A2-F1
#
_cell.length_a   1.000
_cell.length_b   1.000
_cell.length_c   1.000
_cell.angle_alpha   90.00
_cell.angle_beta   90.00
_cell.angle_gamma   90.00
#
_symmetry.space_group_name_H-M   'P 1'
#
loop_
_entity.id
_entity.type
_entity.pdbx_description
1 polymer ?
#
loop_
_entity_poly.entity_id
_entity_poly.type
_entity_poly.pdbx_seq_one_letter_code
_entity_poly.pdbx_strand_id
1 'polypeptide(L)' 'MSNGKKKMIFEVEENETIDMCLDRIKKAGYVPVRRTEKPIFEEKKTGGTVSYEPVGRQILFEAKAIE' A
#
# COMPACT_ATOMS: atom_id res chain seq x y z
N MET A 1 8.69 12.24 25.84
CA MET A 1 8.73 10.86 25.31
C MET A 1 7.67 10.74 24.23
N SER A 2 8.06 10.83 22.97
CA SER A 2 7.14 10.71 21.84
C SER A 2 6.52 9.31 21.88
N ASN A 3 5.28 9.22 22.35
CA ASN A 3 4.47 8.00 22.33
C ASN A 3 4.14 7.73 20.86
N GLY A 4 5.12 7.18 20.14
CA GLY A 4 5.03 6.84 18.73
C GLY A 4 3.99 5.76 18.60
N LYS A 5 2.73 6.18 18.45
CA LYS A 5 1.60 5.35 18.05
C LYS A 5 2.12 4.41 16.98
N LYS A 6 2.27 3.11 17.28
CA LYS A 6 2.85 2.12 16.38
C LYS A 6 2.02 2.10 15.11
N LYS A 7 2.49 2.83 14.09
CA LYS A 7 1.88 2.93 12.78
C LYS A 7 2.59 1.93 11.89
N MET A 8 1.82 1.19 11.12
CA MET A 8 2.30 0.18 10.20
C MET A 8 1.62 0.40 8.85
N ILE A 9 2.34 0.18 7.76
CA ILE A 9 1.78 0.28 6.41
C ILE A 9 1.53 -1.13 5.89
N PHE A 10 0.36 -1.34 5.32
CA PHE A 10 -0.07 -2.58 4.70
C PHE A 10 -0.38 -2.30 3.23
N GLU A 11 0.26 -3.03 2.35
CA GLU A 11 0.00 -2.97 0.91
C GLU A 11 -1.06 -4.02 0.54
N VAL A 12 -1.97 -3.67 -0.37
CA VAL A 12 -2.86 -4.64 -0.99
C VAL A 12 -2.03 -5.40 -2.03
N GLU A 13 -1.81 -6.69 -1.80
CA GLU A 13 -1.04 -7.54 -2.71
C GLU A 13 -1.80 -7.80 -4.03
N GLU A 14 -1.09 -8.13 -5.11
CA GLU A 14 -1.68 -8.30 -6.45
C GLU A 14 -2.79 -9.37 -6.51
N ASN A 15 -2.70 -10.39 -5.66
CA ASN A 15 -3.67 -11.50 -5.58
C ASN A 15 -4.63 -11.35 -4.40
N GLU A 16 -4.72 -10.14 -3.83
CA GLU A 16 -5.49 -9.85 -2.63
C GLU A 16 -6.58 -8.82 -2.92
N THR A 17 -7.75 -9.00 -2.32
CA THR A 17 -8.81 -7.98 -2.36
C THR A 17 -8.59 -6.96 -1.23
N ILE A 18 -9.19 -5.78 -1.37
CA ILE A 18 -9.15 -4.77 -0.30
C ILE A 18 -9.65 -5.35 1.03
N ASP A 19 -10.71 -6.16 1.01
CA ASP A 19 -11.28 -6.75 2.22
C ASP A 19 -10.31 -7.74 2.88
N MET A 20 -9.60 -8.55 2.10
CA MET A 20 -8.57 -9.46 2.61
C MET A 20 -7.39 -8.71 3.25
N CYS A 21 -6.99 -7.58 2.65
CA CYS A 21 -5.98 -6.71 3.23
C CYS A 21 -6.45 -6.12 4.57
N LEU A 22 -7.69 -5.62 4.64
CA LEU A 22 -8.29 -5.11 5.88
C LEU A 22 -8.36 -6.19 6.98
N ASP A 23 -8.68 -7.43 6.60
CA ASP A 23 -8.69 -8.56 7.52
C ASP A 23 -7.29 -8.88 8.07
N ARG A 24 -6.23 -8.80 7.25
CA ARG A 24 -4.84 -8.92 7.74
C ARG A 24 -4.47 -7.82 8.71
N ILE A 25 -4.84 -6.58 8.42
CA ILE A 25 -4.59 -5.44 9.30
C ILE A 25 -5.22 -5.70 10.68
N LYS A 26 -6.48 -6.17 10.68
CA LYS A 26 -7.21 -6.52 11.90
C LYS A 26 -6.58 -7.70 12.64
N LYS A 27 -6.23 -8.78 11.93
CA LYS A 27 -5.57 -9.98 12.50
C LYS A 27 -4.20 -9.65 13.10
N ALA A 28 -3.50 -8.65 12.55
CA ALA A 28 -2.23 -8.16 13.08
C ALA A 28 -2.40 -7.24 14.31
N GLY A 29 -3.62 -6.92 14.73
CA GLY A 29 -3.90 -6.04 15.87
C GLY A 29 -3.82 -4.55 15.55
N TYR A 30 -4.09 -4.17 14.29
CA TYR A 30 -4.09 -2.77 13.85
C TYR A 30 -5.48 -2.35 13.33
N VAL A 31 -5.72 -1.05 13.28
CA VAL A 31 -6.88 -0.42 12.63
C VAL A 31 -6.41 0.49 11.52
N PRO A 32 -6.92 0.36 10.28
CA PRO A 32 -6.57 1.25 9.19
C PRO A 32 -7.06 2.67 9.50
N VAL A 33 -6.16 3.65 9.37
CA VAL A 33 -6.43 5.08 9.61
C VAL A 33 -6.34 5.92 8.35
N ARG A 34 -5.68 5.43 7.29
CA ARG A 34 -5.56 6.13 6.00
C ARG A 34 -5.38 5.14 4.85
N ARG A 35 -6.02 5.42 3.71
CA ARG A 35 -5.75 4.78 2.42
C ARG A 35 -5.00 5.73 1.51
N THR A 36 -3.93 5.25 0.87
CA THR A 36 -3.14 5.97 -0.14
C THR A 36 -3.08 5.13 -1.39
N GLU A 37 -3.43 5.71 -2.54
CA GLU A 37 -3.34 5.05 -3.83
C GLU A 37 -2.28 5.76 -4.67
N LYS A 38 -1.30 5.00 -5.16
CA LYS A 38 -0.18 5.54 -5.97
C LYS A 38 -0.19 4.86 -7.34
N PRO A 39 -0.07 5.62 -8.45
CA PRO A 39 0.15 5.00 -9.75
C PRO A 39 1.49 4.28 -9.79
N ILE A 40 1.52 3.10 -10.42
CA ILE A 40 2.75 2.36 -10.73
C ILE A 40 3.11 2.68 -12.17
N PHE A 41 4.32 3.20 -12.38
CA PHE A 41 4.87 3.45 -13.70
C PHE A 41 5.91 2.39 -14.02
N GLU A 42 5.88 1.87 -15.24
CA GLU A 42 6.89 0.95 -15.75
C GLU A 42 7.79 1.65 -16.76
N GLU A 43 9.08 1.36 -16.68
CA GLU A 43 10.07 1.83 -17.64
C GLU A 43 10.01 0.98 -18.92
N LYS A 44 9.56 1.57 -20.03
CA LYS A 44 9.57 0.94 -21.35
C LYS A 44 10.74 1.47 -22.16
N LYS A 45 11.59 0.55 -22.65
CA LYS A 45 12.69 0.87 -23.58
C LYS A 45 12.30 0.42 -24.98
N THR A 46 12.08 1.38 -25.86
CA THR A 46 11.77 1.11 -27.26
C THR A 46 12.71 1.91 -28.15
N GLY A 47 13.53 1.21 -28.95
CA GLY A 47 14.37 1.85 -29.98
C GLY A 47 15.36 2.92 -29.48
N GLY A 48 15.80 2.85 -28.21
CA GLY A 48 16.73 3.83 -27.62
C GLY A 48 16.07 4.98 -26.85
N THR A 49 14.74 5.04 -26.79
CA THR A 49 14.00 5.99 -25.95
C THR A 49 13.42 5.28 -24.73
N VAL A 50 13.49 5.94 -23.57
CA VAL A 50 12.88 5.48 -22.31
C VAL A 50 11.57 6.26 -22.11
N SER A 51 10.44 5.56 -22.03
CA SER A 51 9.15 6.12 -21.63
C SER A 51 8.68 5.51 -20.31
N TYR A 52 7.95 6.31 -19.52
CA TYR A 52 7.30 5.85 -18.28
C TYR A 52 5.81 5.78 -18.52
N GLU A 53 5.28 4.56 -18.58
CA GLU A 53 3.86 4.33 -18.82
C GLU A 53 3.17 3.89 -17.52
N PRO A 54 1.99 4.45 -17.20
CA PRO A 54 1.21 4.00 -16.05
C PRO A 54 0.66 2.60 -16.32
N VAL A 55 1.17 1.60 -15.60
CA VAL A 55 0.78 0.19 -15.78
C VAL A 55 -0.20 -0.30 -14.73
N GLY A 56 -0.40 0.47 -13.65
CA GLY A 56 -1.31 0.07 -12.58
C GLY A 56 -1.32 1.04 -11.42
N ARG A 57 -1.76 0.52 -10.28
CA ARG A 57 -1.88 1.28 -9.03
C ARG A 57 -1.51 0.40 -7.84
N GLN A 58 -0.82 0.99 -6.89
CA GLN A 58 -0.50 0.44 -5.58
C GLN A 58 -1.47 1.02 -4.56
N ILE A 59 -2.08 0.18 -3.74
CA ILE A 59 -2.96 0.60 -2.64
C ILE A 59 -2.26 0.31 -1.32
N LEU A 60 -2.07 1.36 -0.52
CA LEU A 60 -1.40 1.32 0.78
C LEU A 60 -2.36 1.78 1.88
N PHE A 61 -2.51 0.97 2.92
CA PHE A 61 -3.23 1.30 4.13
C PHE A 61 -2.24 1.61 5.26
N GLU A 62 -2.29 2.83 5.77
CA GLU A 62 -1.65 3.15 7.05
C GLU A 62 -2.59 2.69 8.17
N ALA A 63 -2.07 1.90 9.10
CA ALA A 63 -2.83 1.38 10.22
C ALA A 63 -2.13 1.68 11.55
N LYS A 64 -2.91 1.96 12.60
CA LYS A 64 -2.42 2.19 13.95
C LYS A 64 -2.69 0.95 14.80
N ALA A 65 -1.74 0.54 15.63
CA ALA A 65 -1.95 -0.53 16.60
C ALA A 65 -3.14 -0.21 17.50
N ILE A 66 -3.96 -1.23 17.74
CA ILE A 66 -4.99 -1.23 18.77
C ILE A 66 -4.23 -1.29 20.10
N GLU A 67 -4.33 -0.21 20.88
CA GLU A 67 -3.84 -0.18 22.28
C GLU A 67 -4.85 -0.88 23.20
#